data_AF-A0A377AXP8-F1
#
_entry.id   AF-A0A377AXP8-F1
#
_cell.length_a   1.000
_cell.length_b   1.000
_cell.length_c   1.000
_cell.angle_alpha   90.00
_cell.angle_beta   90.00
_cell.angle_gamma   90.00
#
_symmetry.space_group_name_H-M   'P 1'
#
loop_
_entity.id
_entity.type
_entity.pdbx_description
1 polymer ?
#
loop_
_entity_poly.entity_id
_entity_poly.type
_entity_poly.pdbx_seq_one_letter_code
_entity_poly.pdbx_strand_id
1 'polypeptide(L)'
;MITFGLGEGSALPVGVPVPWPSATPPTGWLKCNGAAFSAEEYPELAKAYPTNKLPDLRGEFIRGWDDGRGIDTGRALLNWQPHTILDHAHYMELWTGDGLAAGSARKE
;
A
#
# COMPACT_ATOMS: atom_id res chain seq x y z
N MET A 1 -11.32 -4.33 -0.84
CA MET A 1 -12.26 -5.16 -1.62
C MET A 1 -12.09 -4.83 -3.11
N ILE A 2 -12.64 -5.63 -4.01
CA ILE A 2 -12.50 -5.45 -5.46
C ILE A 2 -13.82 -5.75 -6.16
N THR A 3 -14.22 -4.89 -7.10
CA THR A 3 -15.48 -5.06 -7.84
C THR A 3 -15.31 -6.13 -8.91
N PHE A 4 -16.32 -7.00 -9.04
CA PHE A 4 -16.35 -8.07 -10.05
C PHE A 4 -17.58 -8.00 -10.96
N GLY A 5 -18.51 -7.06 -10.75
CA GLY A 5 -19.83 -7.17 -11.37
C GLY A 5 -20.75 -5.96 -11.25
N LEU A 6 -20.21 -4.75 -11.42
CA LEU A 6 -21.02 -3.58 -11.76
C LEU A 6 -20.67 -3.23 -13.21
N GLY A 7 -21.57 -3.51 -14.17
CA GLY A 7 -21.28 -3.45 -15.62
C GLY A 7 -20.79 -2.09 -16.14
N GLU A 8 -20.57 -1.99 -17.46
CA GLU A 8 -20.20 -0.72 -18.12
C GLU A 8 -21.20 0.38 -17.73
N GLY A 9 -20.71 1.41 -17.02
CA GLY A 9 -21.53 2.48 -16.44
C GLY A 9 -21.50 2.59 -14.91
N SER A 10 -20.90 1.61 -14.22
CA SER A 10 -20.45 1.79 -12.84
C SER A 10 -19.40 2.91 -12.75
N ALA A 11 -19.43 3.73 -11.71
CA ALA A 11 -18.41 4.74 -11.45
C ALA A 11 -16.99 4.12 -11.26
N LEU A 12 -16.90 2.82 -11.02
CA LEU A 12 -15.65 2.10 -10.81
C LEU A 12 -15.53 0.90 -11.77
N PRO A 13 -14.47 0.85 -12.60
CA PRO A 13 -14.16 -0.30 -13.44
C PRO A 13 -13.98 -1.59 -12.61
N VAL A 14 -14.31 -2.73 -13.22
CA VAL A 14 -14.03 -4.06 -12.65
C VAL A 14 -12.53 -4.20 -12.37
N GLY A 15 -12.19 -4.80 -11.21
CA GLY A 15 -10.79 -4.99 -10.82
C GLY A 15 -10.16 -3.83 -10.04
N VAL A 16 -10.87 -2.73 -9.76
CA VAL A 16 -10.31 -1.65 -8.91
C VAL A 16 -10.34 -2.05 -7.44
N PRO A 17 -9.19 -2.07 -6.72
CA PRO A 17 -9.18 -2.25 -5.27
C PRO A 17 -9.70 -0.98 -4.58
N VAL A 18 -10.69 -1.15 -3.71
CA VAL A 18 -11.28 -0.06 -2.90
C VAL A 18 -11.19 -0.41 -1.42
N PRO A 19 -10.68 0.50 -0.55
CA PRO A 19 -10.74 0.32 0.90
C PRO A 19 -12.19 0.21 1.38
N TRP A 20 -12.42 -0.66 2.35
CA TRP A 20 -13.76 -0.88 2.90
C TRP A 20 -13.68 -0.97 4.43
N PRO A 21 -14.55 -0.28 5.18
CA PRO A 21 -14.44 -0.19 6.64
C PRO A 21 -14.91 -1.43 7.40
N SER A 22 -15.49 -2.43 6.72
CA SER A 22 -16.01 -3.66 7.35
C SER A 22 -15.27 -4.92 6.90
N ALA A 23 -15.26 -5.94 7.75
CA ALA A 23 -14.69 -7.25 7.45
C ALA A 23 -15.44 -7.97 6.31
N THR A 24 -16.72 -7.67 6.11
CA THR A 24 -17.56 -8.24 5.05
C THR A 24 -17.77 -7.20 3.95
N PRO A 25 -17.30 -7.46 2.72
CA PRO A 25 -17.60 -6.58 1.59
C PRO A 25 -19.09 -6.69 1.21
N PRO A 26 -19.67 -5.65 0.59
CA PRO A 26 -21.04 -5.71 0.09
C PRO A 26 -21.15 -6.69 -1.09
N THR A 27 -22.37 -7.10 -1.42
CA THR A 27 -22.64 -7.93 -2.61
C THR A 27 -22.07 -7.28 -3.88
N GLY A 28 -21.47 -8.08 -4.76
CA GLY A 28 -20.79 -7.58 -5.96
C GLY A 28 -19.31 -7.22 -5.75
N TRP A 29 -18.78 -7.47 -4.54
CA TRP A 29 -17.38 -7.22 -4.20
C TRP A 29 -16.69 -8.44 -3.57
N LEU A 30 -15.45 -8.69 -3.96
CA LEU A 30 -14.60 -9.72 -3.36
C LEU A 30 -13.56 -9.09 -2.42
N LYS A 31 -13.05 -9.86 -1.47
CA LYS A 31 -11.97 -9.42 -0.58
C LYS A 31 -10.62 -9.63 -1.27
N CYS A 32 -9.72 -8.65 -1.20
CA CYS A 32 -8.35 -8.77 -1.69
C CYS A 32 -7.49 -9.57 -0.69
N ASN A 33 -7.67 -10.89 -0.64
CA ASN A 33 -7.04 -11.79 0.32
C ASN A 33 -6.25 -12.93 -0.34
N GLY A 34 -5.84 -12.77 -1.60
CA GLY A 34 -5.09 -13.80 -2.33
C GLY A 34 -5.93 -14.97 -2.87
N ALA A 35 -7.26 -14.95 -2.69
CA ALA A 35 -8.13 -16.03 -3.14
C ALA A 35 -8.10 -16.17 -4.68
N ALA A 36 -8.19 -17.42 -5.14
CA ALA A 36 -8.45 -17.71 -6.54
C ALA A 36 -9.92 -17.42 -6.89
N PHE A 37 -10.19 -17.17 -8.17
CA PHE A 37 -11.53 -16.96 -8.70
C PHE A 37 -11.71 -17.66 -10.06
N SER A 38 -12.95 -17.90 -10.47
CA SER A 38 -13.25 -18.50 -11.78
C SER A 38 -13.29 -17.43 -12.86
N ALA A 39 -12.55 -17.66 -13.96
CA ALA A 39 -12.58 -16.78 -15.12
C ALA A 39 -13.90 -16.91 -15.91
N GLU A 40 -14.57 -18.06 -15.79
CA GLU A 40 -15.90 -18.28 -16.36
C GLU A 40 -16.96 -17.46 -15.63
N GLU A 41 -16.87 -17.39 -14.30
CA GLU A 41 -17.80 -16.61 -13.47
C GLU A 41 -17.50 -15.10 -13.53
N TYR A 42 -16.22 -14.72 -13.58
CA TYR A 42 -15.78 -13.32 -13.57
C TYR A 42 -14.83 -12.99 -14.73
N PRO A 43 -15.32 -12.99 -15.99
CA PRO A 43 -14.47 -12.82 -17.17
C PRO A 43 -13.79 -11.45 -17.25
N GLU A 44 -14.48 -10.37 -16.85
CA GLU A 44 -13.87 -9.02 -16.82
C GLU A 44 -12.81 -8.90 -15.73
N LEU A 45 -12.98 -9.61 -14.61
CA LEU A 45 -11.96 -9.65 -13.56
C LEU A 45 -10.73 -10.45 -14.01
N ALA A 46 -10.92 -11.51 -14.80
CA ALA A 46 -9.83 -12.29 -15.39
C ALA A 46 -9.00 -11.46 -16.38
N LYS A 47 -9.62 -10.50 -17.10
CA LYS A 47 -8.87 -9.54 -17.92
C LYS A 47 -7.97 -8.63 -17.09
N ALA A 48 -8.46 -8.16 -15.93
CA ALA A 48 -7.69 -7.33 -15.00
C ALA A 48 -6.62 -8.12 -14.23
N TYR A 49 -6.91 -9.38 -13.86
CA TYR A 49 -6.03 -10.27 -13.11
C TYR A 49 -5.88 -11.62 -13.83
N PRO A 50 -4.99 -11.72 -14.84
CA PRO A 50 -4.87 -12.91 -15.69
C PRO A 50 -4.39 -14.19 -14.99
N THR A 51 -3.89 -14.08 -13.76
CA THR A 51 -3.50 -15.22 -12.93
C THR A 51 -4.70 -15.88 -12.22
N ASN A 52 -5.90 -15.34 -12.40
CA ASN A 52 -7.14 -15.78 -11.74
C ASN A 52 -7.02 -15.80 -10.22
N LYS A 53 -6.20 -14.89 -9.67
CA LYS A 53 -6.02 -14.68 -8.24
C LYS A 53 -6.15 -13.21 -7.92
N LEU A 54 -6.86 -12.93 -6.84
CA LEU A 54 -6.92 -11.60 -6.26
C LEU A 54 -5.58 -11.24 -5.63
N PRO A 55 -5.20 -9.96 -5.59
CA PRO A 55 -4.07 -9.53 -4.78
C PRO A 55 -4.37 -9.81 -3.31
N ASP A 56 -3.35 -10.18 -2.53
CA ASP A 56 -3.45 -10.19 -1.07
C ASP A 56 -2.94 -8.86 -0.53
N LEU A 57 -3.86 -8.01 -0.08
CA LEU A 57 -3.54 -6.65 0.39
C LEU A 57 -3.62 -6.54 1.91
N ARG A 58 -3.71 -7.66 2.62
CA ARG A 58 -3.80 -7.66 4.09
C ARG A 58 -2.45 -7.26 4.68
N GLY A 59 -2.39 -6.08 5.30
CA GLY A 59 -1.17 -5.55 5.89
C GLY A 59 -0.23 -4.86 4.88
N GLU A 60 -0.66 -4.71 3.63
CA GLU A 60 0.14 -4.12 2.56
C GLU A 60 -0.23 -2.66 2.29
N PHE A 61 0.73 -1.90 1.78
CA PHE A 61 0.49 -0.56 1.25
C PHE A 61 0.50 -0.61 -0.28
N ILE A 62 -0.50 0.03 -0.91
CA ILE A 62 -0.52 0.21 -2.36
C ILE A 62 0.43 1.34 -2.73
N ARG A 63 1.30 1.09 -3.71
CA ARG A 63 2.18 2.09 -4.31
C ARG A 63 1.85 2.25 -5.80
N GLY A 64 1.99 3.47 -6.31
CA GLY A 64 1.90 3.73 -7.74
C GLY A 64 3.02 3.03 -8.52
N TRP A 65 2.72 2.57 -9.72
CA TRP A 65 3.72 2.04 -10.65
C TRP A 65 4.55 3.19 -11.23
N ASP A 66 5.87 2.99 -11.34
CA ASP A 66 6.79 4.03 -11.79
C ASP A 66 6.55 4.44 -13.25
N ASP A 67 6.17 3.49 -14.11
CA ASP A 67 5.87 3.69 -15.54
C ASP A 67 6.88 4.61 -16.27
N GLY A 68 8.17 4.45 -15.97
CA GLY A 68 9.24 5.20 -16.61
C GLY A 68 9.52 6.60 -16.02
N ARG A 69 8.87 7.00 -14.92
CA ARG A 69 9.17 8.26 -14.22
C ARG A 69 10.58 8.28 -13.62
N GLY A 70 11.16 7.12 -13.31
CA GLY A 70 12.53 7.00 -12.82
C GLY A 70 12.67 7.14 -11.29
N ILE A 71 11.58 7.08 -10.53
CA ILE A 71 11.59 7.21 -9.07
C ILE A 71 11.62 5.84 -8.38
N ASP A 72 10.88 4.87 -8.90
CA ASP A 72 10.83 3.49 -8.39
C ASP A 72 11.12 2.48 -9.53
N THR A 73 12.27 2.66 -10.17
CA THR A 73 12.68 1.90 -11.37
C THR A 73 12.90 0.41 -11.08
N GLY A 74 12.58 -0.43 -12.07
CA GLY A 74 12.79 -1.88 -11.99
C GLY A 74 11.71 -2.62 -11.20
N ARG A 75 10.60 -1.96 -10.86
CA ARG A 75 9.42 -2.58 -10.24
C ARG A 75 8.39 -2.97 -11.28
N ALA A 76 7.88 -4.20 -11.16
CA ALA A 76 6.78 -4.72 -11.97
C ALA A 76 5.42 -4.38 -11.32
N LEU A 77 4.36 -4.34 -12.12
CA LEU A 77 2.99 -4.24 -11.62
C LEU A 77 2.67 -5.41 -10.68
N LEU A 78 1.95 -5.13 -9.60
CA LEU A 78 1.51 -6.08 -8.58
C LEU A 78 2.62 -6.84 -7.83
N ASN A 79 3.88 -6.41 -7.95
CA ASN A 79 4.98 -7.04 -7.21
C ASN A 79 4.97 -6.61 -5.74
N TRP A 80 5.23 -7.58 -4.86
CA TRP A 80 5.38 -7.31 -3.43
C TRP A 80 6.74 -6.66 -3.12
N GLN A 81 6.78 -5.80 -2.11
CA GLN A 81 8.02 -5.20 -1.62
C GLN A 81 8.04 -5.20 -0.08
N PRO A 82 9.16 -5.59 0.57
CA PRO A 82 9.31 -5.42 2.00
C PRO A 82 9.43 -3.93 2.38
N HIS A 83 9.24 -3.64 3.67
CA HIS A 83 9.65 -2.34 4.22
C HIS A 83 11.16 -2.11 4.00
N THR A 84 11.57 -0.86 4.01
CA THR A 84 12.98 -0.48 3.87
C THR A 84 13.23 0.78 4.68
N ILE A 85 14.38 0.83 5.35
CA ILE A 85 14.90 2.02 6.02
C ILE A 85 16.13 2.43 5.22
N LEU A 86 16.18 3.69 4.79
CA LEU A 86 17.36 4.22 4.11
C LEU A 86 18.53 4.31 5.09
N ASP A 87 19.74 4.13 4.57
CA ASP A 87 20.95 4.34 5.35
C ASP A 87 20.96 5.76 5.92
N HIS A 88 21.20 5.87 7.22
CA HIS A 88 21.27 7.14 7.93
C HIS A 88 22.09 7.01 9.21
N ALA A 89 22.62 8.14 9.67
CA ALA A 89 23.43 8.23 10.89
C ALA A 89 22.83 9.25 11.86
N HIS A 90 23.01 8.98 13.16
CA HIS A 90 22.69 9.92 14.23
C HIS A 90 23.99 10.43 14.85
N TYR A 91 24.08 11.75 15.04
CA TYR A 91 25.10 12.33 15.90
C TYR A 91 24.58 12.29 17.33
N MET A 92 25.27 11.56 18.20
CA MET A 92 25.00 11.67 19.63
C MET A 92 25.65 12.96 20.12
N GLU A 93 24.86 13.89 20.66
CA GLU A 93 25.41 15.02 21.40
C GLU A 93 25.91 14.48 22.75
N LEU A 94 27.21 14.22 22.83
CA LEU A 94 27.87 13.96 24.09
C LEU A 94 28.00 15.30 24.82
N TRP A 95 27.28 15.45 25.93
CA TRP A 95 27.53 16.54 26.86
C TRP A 95 28.99 16.41 27.35
N THR A 96 29.88 17.28 26.88
CA THR A 96 31.32 17.24 27.22
C THR A 96 31.64 17.87 28.56
N GLY A 97 30.64 18.37 29.30
CA GLY A 97 30.85 18.85 30.67
C GLY A 97 31.38 20.28 30.77
N ASP A 98 31.29 21.11 29.73
CA ASP A 98 31.55 22.54 29.90
C ASP A 98 30.44 23.12 30.77
N GLY A 99 30.81 23.33 32.04
CA GLY A 99 29.88 23.60 33.13
C GLY A 99 29.00 24.82 32.85
N LEU A 100 27.75 24.72 33.28
CA LEU A 100 26.95 25.89 33.62
C LEU A 100 27.83 26.79 34.49
N ALA A 101 28.31 27.91 33.95
CA ALA A 101 28.96 28.92 34.75
C ALA A 101 27.99 29.26 35.88
N ALA A 102 28.44 29.09 37.13
CA ALA A 102 27.68 29.39 38.32
C ALA A 102 27.21 30.86 38.24
N GLY A 103 25.96 31.08 37.84
CA GLY A 103 25.43 32.43 37.61
C GLY A 103 24.28 32.56 36.62
N SER A 104 23.98 31.56 35.78
CA SER A 104 22.77 31.63 34.93
C SER A 104 21.52 31.24 35.73
N ALA A 105 21.07 32.16 36.59
CA ALA A 105 19.75 32.08 37.17
C ALA A 105 18.70 32.18 36.05
N ARG A 106 17.82 31.17 35.93
CA ARG A 106 16.55 31.37 35.23
C ARG A 106 15.78 32.42 36.01
N LYS A 107 15.55 33.59 35.41
CA LYS A 107 14.51 34.50 35.88
C LYS A 107 13.16 33.84 35.59
N GLU A 108 12.32 33.86 36.62
CA GLU A 108 10.90 33.48 36.59
C GLU A 108 10.11 34.30 35.56
#